data_AF-A0AAW4Q5J7-F1
#
_entry.id   AF-A0AAW4Q5J7-F1
#
_cell.length_a   1.000
_cell.length_b   1.000
_cell.length_c   1.000
_cell.angle_alpha   90.00
_cell.angle_beta   90.00
_cell.angle_gamma   90.00
#
_symmetry.space_group_name_H-M   'P 1'
#
loop_
_entity.id
_entity.type
_entity.pdbx_description
1 polymer ?
#
loop_
_entity_poly.entity_id
_entity_poly.type
_entity_poly.pdbx_seq_one_letter_code
_entity_poly.pdbx_strand_id
1 'polypeptide(L)'
;MKRTSALIGHPTMRLGDISPSRSISFSPNLYAWMKKEGHFYSDGGHAEQIYMVLPKSQLAECFGAETLMIGHPYNQYEGDSDFSGIRLFSALCLGARAGRMCYSGAMGSLKLVAGFWERYLEVGRCAIDPEHQEHFVGGERYAIRGETRSCLWCSTQHRRAVVPRAECDETWVAI
;
A
#
# COMPACT_ATOMS: atom_id res chain seq x y z
N MET A 1 12.88 22.06 21.05
CA MET A 1 14.28 21.67 20.71
C MET A 1 14.21 20.85 19.41
N LYS A 2 14.99 21.13 18.36
CA LYS A 2 14.96 20.32 17.12
C LYS A 2 15.56 18.94 17.41
N ARG A 3 14.82 17.86 17.19
CA ARG A 3 15.36 16.50 17.33
C ARG A 3 16.37 16.22 16.21
N THR A 4 17.48 15.57 16.53
CA THR A 4 18.29 14.83 15.55
C THR A 4 17.44 13.66 15.06
N SER A 5 16.69 13.87 13.99
CA SER A 5 15.78 12.86 13.45
C SER A 5 16.60 11.70 12.90
N ALA A 6 16.37 10.49 13.39
CA ALA A 6 16.72 9.29 12.64
C ALA A 6 16.11 9.42 11.22
N LEU A 7 16.80 8.90 10.22
CA LEU A 7 16.25 8.86 8.86
C LEU A 7 14.98 8.00 8.89
N ILE A 8 13.89 8.57 8.38
CA ILE A 8 12.58 7.92 8.24
C ILE A 8 12.49 7.41 6.80
N GLY A 9 11.58 6.48 6.51
CA GLY A 9 11.50 5.90 5.16
C GLY A 9 12.71 5.02 4.83
N HIS A 10 13.15 5.10 3.57
CA HIS A 10 14.24 4.29 3.03
C HIS A 10 15.37 5.20 2.52
N PRO A 11 16.53 5.24 3.18
CA PRO A 11 17.55 6.26 2.94
C PRO A 11 18.27 6.11 1.59
N THR A 12 18.27 4.91 1.00
CA THR A 12 19.01 4.61 -0.22
C THR A 12 18.13 4.21 -1.41
N MET A 13 16.82 4.01 -1.22
CA MET A 13 15.91 3.60 -2.29
C MET A 13 15.52 4.83 -3.07
N ARG A 14 15.81 4.82 -4.37
CA ARG A 14 15.52 5.93 -5.27
C ARG A 14 14.14 5.72 -5.88
N LEU A 15 13.49 6.80 -6.29
CA LEU A 15 12.22 6.73 -7.01
C LEU A 15 12.31 5.82 -8.26
N GLY A 16 13.43 5.90 -8.98
CA GLY A 16 13.68 5.08 -10.16
C GLY A 16 13.68 3.58 -9.85
N ASP A 17 13.91 3.18 -8.59
CA ASP A 17 13.99 1.78 -8.23
C ASP A 17 12.67 1.04 -8.37
N ILE A 18 11.56 1.77 -8.17
CA ILE A 18 10.19 1.28 -8.30
C ILE A 18 9.52 1.74 -9.61
N SER A 19 10.31 2.11 -10.63
CA SER A 19 9.77 2.52 -11.93
C SER A 19 9.06 1.35 -12.63
N PRO A 20 7.84 1.53 -13.17
CA PRO A 20 7.15 0.48 -13.93
C PRO A 20 7.90 0.06 -15.20
N SER A 21 8.88 0.86 -15.66
CA SER A 21 9.78 0.45 -16.76
C SER A 21 10.81 -0.61 -16.37
N ARG A 22 11.08 -0.81 -15.07
CA ARG A 22 12.02 -1.83 -14.58
C ARG A 22 11.36 -3.19 -14.42
N SER A 23 10.10 -3.21 -14.03
CA SER A 23 9.34 -4.45 -13.84
C SER A 23 7.85 -4.16 -13.91
N ILE A 24 7.11 -5.08 -14.53
CA ILE A 24 5.64 -5.07 -14.53
C ILE A 24 5.06 -5.20 -13.12
N SER A 25 5.84 -5.70 -12.14
CA SER A 25 5.41 -5.83 -10.74
C SER A 25 5.30 -4.49 -10.00
N PHE A 26 5.93 -3.42 -10.51
CA PHE A 26 5.90 -2.09 -9.89
C PHE A 26 4.72 -1.26 -10.40
N SER A 27 4.00 -0.62 -9.47
CA SER A 27 2.74 0.08 -9.77
C SER A 27 3.02 1.41 -10.50
N PRO A 28 2.48 1.61 -11.71
CA PRO A 28 2.63 2.89 -12.40
C PRO A 28 1.97 4.04 -11.63
N ASN A 29 0.87 3.75 -10.92
CA ASN A 29 0.16 4.73 -10.12
C ASN A 29 0.91 5.07 -8.83
N LEU A 30 1.44 4.08 -8.11
CA LEU A 30 2.27 4.35 -6.93
C LEU A 30 3.51 5.17 -7.32
N TYR A 31 4.17 4.81 -8.43
CA TYR A 31 5.30 5.56 -8.96
C TYR A 31 4.92 7.01 -9.28
N ALA A 32 3.79 7.23 -9.95
CA ALA A 32 3.31 8.57 -10.28
C ALA A 32 2.94 9.40 -9.04
N TRP A 33 2.34 8.77 -8.01
CA TRP A 33 2.05 9.42 -6.74
C TRP A 33 3.33 9.79 -6.00
N MET A 34 4.26 8.83 -5.82
CA MET A 34 5.56 9.06 -5.18
C MET A 34 6.34 10.18 -5.87
N LYS A 35 6.31 10.24 -7.20
CA LYS A 35 6.98 11.30 -7.98
C LYS A 35 6.46 12.70 -7.66
N LYS A 36 5.16 12.83 -7.36
CA LYS A 36 4.51 14.13 -7.15
C LYS A 36 4.46 14.53 -5.67
N GLU A 37 4.15 13.58 -4.81
CA GLU A 37 3.78 13.82 -3.40
C GLU A 37 4.83 13.26 -2.42
N GLY A 38 5.80 12.48 -2.89
CA GLY A 38 6.80 11.84 -2.04
C GLY A 38 7.85 12.82 -1.51
N HIS A 39 8.29 12.60 -0.27
CA HIS A 39 9.37 13.37 0.35
C HIS A 39 10.70 12.67 0.11
N PHE A 40 11.60 13.34 -0.62
CA PHE A 40 12.92 12.81 -0.96
C PHE A 40 14.03 13.52 -0.20
N TYR A 41 15.04 12.74 0.19
CA TYR A 41 16.29 13.27 0.72
C TYR A 41 17.15 13.84 -0.40
N SER A 42 18.03 14.78 -0.06
CA SER A 42 18.91 15.44 -1.04
C SER A 42 19.88 14.48 -1.73
N ASP A 43 20.19 13.34 -1.11
CA ASP A 43 21.04 12.27 -1.63
C ASP A 43 20.26 11.15 -2.36
N GLY A 44 18.93 11.24 -2.42
CA GLY A 44 18.08 10.44 -3.29
C GLY A 44 17.20 9.37 -2.64
N GLY A 45 17.30 9.13 -1.33
CA GLY A 45 16.33 8.31 -0.59
C GLY A 45 14.96 8.99 -0.43
N HIS A 46 14.02 8.35 0.26
CA HIS A 46 12.72 8.97 0.58
C HIS A 46 12.25 8.69 2.00
N ALA A 47 11.39 9.56 2.53
CA ALA A 47 10.84 9.48 3.88
C ALA A 47 9.49 8.74 3.96
N GLU A 48 8.88 8.39 2.82
CA GLU A 48 7.58 7.70 2.81
C GLU A 48 7.66 6.31 3.47
N GLN A 49 6.66 5.98 4.27
CA GLN A 49 6.50 4.72 5.00
C GLN A 49 5.06 4.22 4.86
N ILE A 50 4.88 2.91 5.05
CA ILE A 50 3.56 2.29 5.12
C ILE A 50 3.16 2.10 6.57
N TYR A 51 1.96 2.54 6.91
CA TYR A 51 1.36 2.38 8.22
C TYR A 51 0.05 1.62 8.11
N MET A 52 -0.25 0.83 9.12
CA MET A 52 -1.53 0.16 9.30
C MET A 52 -2.34 0.91 10.35
N VAL A 53 -3.61 1.18 10.06
CA VAL A 53 -4.54 1.79 11.02
C VAL A 53 -4.85 0.81 12.15
N LEU A 54 -4.60 1.23 13.39
CA LEU A 54 -4.87 0.43 14.59
C LEU A 54 -6.38 0.36 14.87
N PRO A 55 -6.90 -0.77 15.39
CA PRO A 55 -8.31 -0.86 15.78
C PRO A 55 -8.63 0.10 16.92
N LYS A 56 -9.89 0.54 16.99
CA LYS A 56 -10.41 1.45 18.06
C LYS A 56 -9.60 2.75 18.20
N SER A 57 -9.09 3.25 17.08
CA SER A 57 -8.35 4.51 17.00
C SER A 57 -9.15 5.56 16.23
N GLN A 58 -8.75 6.83 16.32
CA GLN A 58 -9.38 7.92 15.58
C GLN A 58 -9.41 7.65 14.07
N LEU A 59 -8.29 7.18 13.49
CA LEU A 59 -8.25 6.87 12.06
C LEU A 59 -9.10 5.64 11.69
N ALA A 60 -9.33 4.71 12.62
CA ALA A 60 -10.19 3.57 12.36
C ALA A 60 -11.66 3.98 12.17
N GLU A 61 -12.11 5.04 12.84
CA GLU A 61 -13.46 5.59 12.65
C GLU A 61 -13.64 6.19 11.25
N CYS A 62 -12.56 6.76 10.67
CA CYS A 62 -12.61 7.36 9.34
C CYS A 62 -12.39 6.36 8.20
N PHE A 63 -11.49 5.39 8.39
CA PHE A 63 -10.99 4.55 7.31
C PHE A 63 -11.20 3.06 7.51
N GLY A 64 -11.56 2.62 8.73
CA GLY A 64 -11.57 1.22 9.12
C GLY A 64 -10.21 0.73 9.61
N ALA A 65 -10.24 -0.20 10.57
CA ALA A 65 -9.04 -0.86 11.07
C ALA A 65 -8.32 -1.62 9.95
N GLU A 66 -7.00 -1.79 10.12
CA GLU A 66 -6.12 -2.52 9.20
C GLU A 66 -5.95 -1.87 7.80
N THR A 67 -6.60 -0.73 7.56
CA THR A 67 -6.35 0.07 6.36
C THR A 67 -4.89 0.48 6.28
N LEU A 68 -4.27 0.25 5.12
CA LEU A 68 -2.91 0.70 4.86
C LEU A 68 -2.90 2.17 4.41
N MET A 69 -2.00 2.94 5.02
CA MET A 69 -1.71 4.34 4.74
C MET A 69 -0.27 4.45 4.22
N ILE A 70 -0.03 5.35 3.28
CA ILE A 70 1.31 5.77 2.86
C ILE A 70 1.52 7.22 3.24
N GLY A 71 2.67 7.53 3.83
CA GLY A 71 2.97 8.89 4.27
C GLY A 71 4.23 8.99 5.12
N HIS A 72 4.41 10.13 5.77
CA HIS A 72 5.47 10.34 6.75
C HIS A 72 4.92 11.07 8.00
N PRO A 73 5.48 10.80 9.19
CA PRO A 73 5.19 11.59 10.38
C PRO A 73 5.69 13.03 10.22
N TYR A 74 4.94 13.99 10.75
CA TYR A 74 5.50 15.29 11.09
C TYR A 74 6.16 15.16 12.47
N ASN A 75 7.46 15.42 12.53
CA ASN A 75 8.25 15.33 13.77
C ASN A 75 9.16 16.56 13.95
N GLN A 76 8.72 17.71 13.45
CA GLN A 76 9.52 18.94 13.44
C GLN A 76 9.72 19.50 14.85
N TYR A 77 8.72 19.31 15.71
CA TYR A 77 8.72 19.75 17.11
C TYR A 77 8.47 18.59 18.08
N GLU A 78 8.88 18.82 19.31
CA GLU A 78 8.67 17.87 20.39
C GLU A 78 7.18 17.80 20.74
N GLY A 79 6.62 16.59 20.75
CA GLY A 79 5.19 16.37 20.96
C GLY A 79 4.37 16.28 19.67
N ASP A 80 4.97 16.56 18.50
CA ASP A 80 4.28 16.38 17.22
C ASP A 80 3.87 14.91 17.06
N SER A 81 2.59 14.71 16.79
CA SER A 81 1.99 13.41 16.55
C SER A 81 1.14 13.42 15.28
N ASP A 82 1.41 14.38 14.40
CA ASP A 82 0.70 14.57 13.14
C ASP A 82 1.24 13.62 12.08
N PHE A 83 0.37 13.18 11.18
CA PHE A 83 0.71 12.30 10.06
C PHE A 83 0.32 12.94 8.73
N SER A 84 1.25 12.95 7.78
CA SER A 84 1.02 13.44 6.42
C SER A 84 0.96 12.26 5.46
N GLY A 85 -0.19 12.01 4.84
CA GLY A 85 -0.33 10.86 3.95
C GLY A 85 -1.72 10.68 3.36
N ILE A 86 -1.96 9.49 2.84
CA ILE A 86 -3.25 9.02 2.31
C ILE A 86 -3.39 7.51 2.49
N ARG A 87 -4.59 6.97 2.23
CA ARG A 87 -4.77 5.53 2.03
C ARG A 87 -3.87 5.05 0.88
N LEU A 88 -3.10 4.00 1.11
CA LEU A 88 -2.22 3.39 0.11
C LEU A 88 -3.03 3.00 -1.15
N PHE A 89 -4.24 2.49 -0.97
CA PHE A 89 -5.12 2.15 -2.08
C PHE A 89 -5.49 3.36 -2.95
N SER A 90 -5.61 4.56 -2.37
CA SER A 90 -5.83 5.79 -3.13
C SER A 90 -4.64 6.12 -4.02
N ALA A 91 -3.40 5.94 -3.55
CA ALA A 91 -2.19 6.08 -4.37
C ALA A 91 -2.18 5.07 -5.52
N LEU A 92 -2.55 3.81 -5.24
CA LEU A 92 -2.55 2.72 -6.21
C LEU A 92 -3.62 2.87 -7.30
N CYS A 93 -4.77 3.46 -6.99
CA CYS A 93 -5.86 3.65 -7.96
C CYS A 93 -5.76 4.96 -8.73
N LEU A 94 -5.41 6.06 -8.06
CA LEU A 94 -5.50 7.41 -8.64
C LEU A 94 -4.14 7.99 -9.03
N GLY A 95 -3.03 7.39 -8.60
CA GLY A 95 -1.68 7.85 -8.88
C GLY A 95 -1.48 9.32 -8.51
N ALA A 96 -0.93 10.12 -9.43
CA ALA A 96 -0.68 11.55 -9.22
C ALA A 96 -1.94 12.40 -8.96
N ARG A 97 -3.14 11.84 -9.17
CA ARG A 97 -4.42 12.50 -8.81
C ARG A 97 -4.80 12.27 -7.35
N ALA A 98 -4.24 11.26 -6.69
CA ALA A 98 -4.35 11.19 -5.24
C ALA A 98 -3.51 12.33 -4.65
N GLY A 99 -4.15 13.20 -3.87
CA GLY A 99 -3.44 14.24 -3.12
C GLY A 99 -2.73 13.67 -1.90
N ARG A 100 -2.47 14.53 -0.92
CA ARG A 100 -1.89 14.23 0.39
C ARG A 100 -2.58 15.09 1.43
N MET A 101 -2.96 14.50 2.57
CA MET A 101 -3.63 15.22 3.66
C MET A 101 -2.80 15.15 4.94
N CYS A 102 -2.97 16.16 5.81
CA CYS A 102 -2.43 16.15 7.16
C CYS A 102 -3.50 15.72 8.16
N TYR A 103 -3.17 14.77 9.01
CA TYR A 103 -4.02 14.25 10.07
C TYR A 103 -3.39 14.60 11.41
N SER A 104 -3.97 15.56 12.12
CA SER A 104 -3.43 15.99 13.41
C SER A 104 -3.61 14.93 14.49
N GLY A 105 -2.59 14.70 15.31
CA GLY A 105 -2.60 13.72 16.41
C GLY A 105 -2.68 12.24 15.98
N ALA A 106 -2.56 11.97 14.68
CA ALA A 106 -2.88 10.67 14.10
C ALA A 106 -1.82 9.58 14.31
N MET A 107 -0.59 9.92 14.71
CA MET A 107 0.50 8.94 14.88
C MET A 107 0.17 7.85 15.92
N GLY A 108 -0.64 8.17 16.94
CA GLY A 108 -1.13 7.17 17.91
C GLY A 108 -2.13 6.16 17.34
N SER A 109 -2.67 6.43 16.14
CA SER A 109 -3.61 5.55 15.42
C SER A 109 -2.92 4.64 14.40
N LEU A 110 -1.58 4.69 14.30
CA LEU A 110 -0.83 4.09 13.22
C LEU A 110 0.27 3.14 13.74
N LYS A 111 0.39 1.98 13.10
CA LYS A 111 1.49 1.04 13.30
C LYS A 111 2.33 0.96 12.05
N LEU A 112 3.64 1.17 12.16
CA LEU A 112 4.57 1.01 11.03
C LEU A 112 4.53 -0.44 10.53
N VAL A 113 4.40 -0.60 9.21
CA VAL A 113 4.59 -1.88 8.51
C VAL A 113 6.07 -2.00 8.15
N ALA A 114 6.86 -2.47 9.11
CA ALA A 114 8.32 -2.59 8.95
C ALA A 114 8.68 -3.53 7.78
N GLY A 115 9.74 -3.17 7.04
CA GLY A 115 10.23 -3.98 5.92
C GLY A 115 9.39 -3.91 4.65
N PHE A 116 8.41 -3.00 4.58
CA PHE A 116 7.52 -2.93 3.42
C PHE A 116 8.27 -2.62 2.12
N TRP A 117 9.19 -1.66 2.13
CA TRP A 117 9.86 -1.21 0.90
C TRP A 117 10.84 -2.25 0.37
N GLU A 118 11.56 -2.93 1.24
CA GLU A 118 12.43 -4.06 0.89
C GLU A 118 11.62 -5.17 0.22
N ARG A 119 10.47 -5.52 0.81
CA ARG A 119 9.56 -6.50 0.23
C ARG A 119 8.95 -6.00 -1.08
N TYR A 120 8.61 -4.71 -1.18
CA TYR A 120 8.05 -4.14 -2.41
C TYR A 120 9.07 -4.14 -3.54
N LEU A 121 10.36 -3.89 -3.26
CA LEU A 121 11.43 -4.02 -4.25
C LEU A 121 11.59 -5.45 -4.74
N GLU A 122 11.40 -6.44 -3.87
CA GLU A 122 11.51 -7.85 -4.19
C GLU A 122 10.33 -8.38 -5.02
N VAL A 123 9.09 -8.15 -4.54
CA VAL A 123 7.88 -8.79 -5.10
C VAL A 123 6.86 -7.81 -5.68
N GLY A 124 7.20 -6.53 -5.76
CA GLY A 124 6.33 -5.46 -6.27
C GLY A 124 5.01 -5.38 -5.52
N ARG A 125 3.91 -5.23 -6.27
CA ARG A 125 2.56 -5.13 -5.72
C ARG A 125 2.12 -6.32 -4.84
N CYS A 126 2.79 -7.47 -4.89
CA CYS A 126 2.53 -8.57 -3.95
C CYS A 126 2.94 -8.26 -2.50
N ALA A 127 3.74 -7.22 -2.26
CA ALA A 127 3.97 -6.74 -0.90
C ALA A 127 2.73 -6.06 -0.28
N ILE A 128 1.78 -5.63 -1.13
CA ILE A 128 0.53 -4.98 -0.73
C ILE A 128 -0.59 -6.02 -0.58
N ASP A 129 -0.64 -6.99 -1.50
CA ASP A 129 -1.60 -8.08 -1.50
C ASP A 129 -0.87 -9.43 -1.59
N PRO A 130 -0.38 -9.94 -0.45
CA PRO A 130 0.36 -11.20 -0.38
C PRO A 130 -0.54 -12.41 -0.66
N GLU A 131 -1.84 -12.31 -0.42
CA GLU A 131 -2.82 -13.38 -0.60
C GLU A 131 -3.40 -13.45 -2.02
N HIS A 132 -3.03 -12.51 -2.88
CA HIS A 132 -3.41 -12.56 -4.29
C HIS A 132 -4.90 -12.41 -4.57
N GLN A 133 -5.58 -11.65 -3.70
CA GLN A 133 -7.02 -11.40 -3.78
C GLN A 133 -7.37 -10.23 -4.70
N GLU A 134 -6.46 -9.26 -4.84
CA GLU A 134 -6.77 -7.98 -5.48
C GLU A 134 -6.33 -7.91 -6.95
N HIS A 135 -7.11 -7.15 -7.72
CA HIS A 135 -6.79 -6.76 -9.09
C HIS A 135 -6.24 -5.32 -9.10
N PHE A 136 -4.97 -5.17 -9.43
CA PHE A 136 -4.34 -3.85 -9.53
C PHE A 136 -4.31 -3.35 -10.98
N VAL A 137 -4.35 -2.03 -11.13
CA VAL A 137 -4.15 -1.36 -12.42
C VAL A 137 -2.72 -1.56 -12.91
N GLY A 138 -2.57 -1.93 -14.17
CA GLY A 138 -1.28 -2.02 -14.87
C GLY A 138 -0.71 -3.45 -14.89
N GLY A 139 -0.61 -4.01 -16.10
CA GLY A 139 0.07 -5.28 -16.39
C GLY A 139 -0.69 -6.54 -16.00
N GLU A 140 -0.44 -7.63 -16.74
CA GLU A 140 -0.92 -8.95 -16.39
C GLU A 140 -0.26 -9.44 -15.08
N ARG A 141 -1.06 -9.87 -14.10
CA ARG A 141 -0.54 -10.46 -12.86
C ARG A 141 -0.22 -11.94 -13.01
N TYR A 142 -0.91 -12.64 -13.91
CA TYR A 142 -0.88 -14.11 -13.95
C TYR A 142 -0.56 -14.63 -15.34
N ALA A 143 0.36 -15.60 -15.40
CA ALA A 143 0.46 -16.51 -16.53
C ALA A 143 -0.35 -17.77 -16.22
N ILE A 144 -1.36 -18.06 -17.03
CA ILE A 144 -2.26 -19.20 -16.85
C ILE A 144 -1.72 -20.40 -17.65
N ARG A 145 -1.70 -21.58 -17.02
CA ARG A 145 -1.33 -22.87 -17.61
C ARG A 145 -2.29 -23.96 -17.12
N GLY A 146 -3.34 -24.21 -17.90
CA GLY A 146 -4.38 -25.18 -17.55
C GLY A 146 -5.04 -24.85 -16.21
N GLU A 147 -4.97 -25.79 -15.26
CA GLU A 147 -5.53 -25.64 -13.90
C GLU A 147 -4.63 -24.85 -12.94
N THR A 148 -3.53 -24.29 -13.43
CA THR A 148 -2.60 -23.51 -12.60
C THR A 148 -2.42 -22.10 -13.15
N ARG A 149 -2.11 -21.15 -12.27
CA ARG A 149 -1.62 -19.83 -12.64
C ARG A 149 -0.38 -19.48 -11.83
N SER A 150 0.59 -18.83 -12.45
CA SER A 150 1.79 -18.33 -11.78
C SER A 150 1.73 -16.81 -11.71
N CYS A 151 1.96 -16.23 -10.53
CA CYS A 151 2.08 -14.79 -10.40
C CYS A 151 3.37 -14.31 -11.08
N LEU A 152 3.25 -13.39 -12.03
CA LEU A 152 4.37 -12.81 -12.76
C LEU A 152 5.22 -11.85 -11.92
N TRP A 153 4.78 -11.54 -10.70
CA TRP A 153 5.44 -10.56 -9.82
C TRP A 153 6.25 -11.23 -8.71
N CYS A 154 5.74 -12.30 -8.11
CA CYS A 154 6.38 -13.01 -6.99
C CYS A 154 6.61 -14.51 -7.24
N SER A 155 6.24 -15.00 -8.42
CA SER A 155 6.36 -16.42 -8.82
C SER A 155 5.51 -17.43 -8.04
N THR A 156 4.69 -17.01 -7.08
CA THR A 156 3.74 -17.89 -6.39
C THR A 156 2.80 -18.58 -7.39
N GLN A 157 2.59 -19.90 -7.21
CA GLN A 157 1.70 -20.70 -8.03
C GLN A 157 0.38 -20.95 -7.31
N HIS A 158 -0.74 -20.81 -8.03
CA HIS A 158 -2.07 -21.12 -7.54
C HIS A 158 -2.68 -22.25 -8.38
N ARG A 159 -3.43 -23.13 -7.73
CA ARG A 159 -4.30 -24.10 -8.40
C ARG A 159 -5.72 -23.54 -8.48
N ARG A 160 -6.39 -23.75 -9.60
CA ARG A 160 -7.82 -23.44 -9.73
C ARG A 160 -8.62 -24.30 -8.75
N ALA A 161 -9.46 -23.65 -7.97
CA ALA A 161 -10.46 -24.30 -7.13
C ALA A 161 -11.82 -23.75 -7.53
N VAL A 162 -12.72 -24.62 -7.99
CA VAL A 162 -14.10 -24.28 -8.27
C VAL A 162 -14.91 -24.70 -7.06
N VAL A 163 -15.36 -23.72 -6.27
CA VAL A 163 -16.24 -23.97 -5.12
C VAL A 163 -17.66 -23.61 -5.55
N PRO A 164 -18.58 -24.59 -5.64
CA PRO A 164 -19.99 -24.30 -5.92
C PRO A 164 -20.56 -23.40 -4.82
N ARG A 165 -21.20 -22.28 -5.19
CA ARG A 165 -22.09 -21.56 -4.27
C ARG A 165 -23.45 -22.26 -4.31
N ALA A 166 -23.90 -22.78 -3.17
CA ALA A 166 -25.30 -23.15 -3.00
C ALA A 166 -26.08 -21.85 -2.72
N GLU A 167 -26.80 -21.35 -3.72
CA GLU A 167 -27.86 -20.36 -3.51
C GLU A 167 -29.16 -21.11 -3.18
N CYS A 168 -29.78 -20.80 -2.04
CA CYS A 168 -31.12 -21.24 -1.70
C CYS A 168 -32.06 -20.05 -1.90
N ASP A 169 -32.88 -20.11 -2.96
CA ASP A 169 -33.93 -19.12 -3.17
C ASP A 169 -35.16 -19.50 -2.33
N GLU A 170 -35.40 -18.75 -1.26
CA GLU A 170 -36.67 -18.81 -0.54
C GLU A 170 -37.74 -18.04 -1.31
N THR A 171 -38.83 -18.71 -1.66
CA THR A 171 -40.03 -18.08 -2.23
C THR A 171 -41.23 -18.40 -1.35
N TRP A 172 -42.04 -17.37 -1.07
CA TRP A 172 -43.31 -17.53 -0.38
C TRP A 172 -44.39 -17.88 -1.40
N VAL A 173 -45.06 -19.02 -1.22
CA VAL A 173 -46.26 -19.41 -1.97
C VAL A 173 -47.48 -19.14 -1.11
N ALA A 174 -48.52 -18.56 -1.71
CA ALA A 174 -49.80 -18.34 -1.03
C ALA A 174 -50.47 -19.70 -0.73
N ILE A 175 -51.17 -19.77 0.40
CA ILE A 175 -51.96 -20.93 0.84
C ILE A 175 -53.42 -20.74 0.40
#